data_AF-X0NN52-F1
#
_entry.id   AF-X0NN52-F1
#
_cell.length_a   1.000
_cell.length_b   1.000
_cell.length_c   1.000
_cell.angle_alpha   90.00
_cell.angle_beta   90.00
_cell.angle_gamma   90.00
#
_symmetry.space_group_name_H-M   'P 1'
#
loop_
_entity.id
_entity.type
_entity.pdbx_description
1 polymer ?
#
loop_
_entity_poly.entity_id
_entity_poly.type
_entity_poly.pdbx_seq_one_letter_code
_entity_poly.pdbx_strand_id
1 'polypeptide(L)'
;MKNLVAHTDGYEALIEYLASNLTLFEGASASDQGVTIEEVVTDLIATQLMAVFSQNPDIEQDIRFQLMQEADSVMADLHQVLEGVWLREPTNEQINFLEDFISLVKNLFDSAIAKLS
;
A
#
# COMPACT_ATOMS: atom_id res chain seq x y z
N MET A 1 3.48 -16.01 -13.74
CA MET A 1 2.39 -16.03 -12.76
C MET A 1 1.43 -14.90 -13.14
N LYS A 2 0.11 -15.07 -13.03
CA LYS A 2 -0.82 -13.96 -13.30
C LYS A 2 -0.87 -13.09 -12.05
N ASN A 3 -0.52 -11.82 -12.15
CA ASN A 3 -0.57 -10.92 -11.00
C ASN A 3 -2.04 -10.64 -10.66
N LEU A 4 -2.37 -10.70 -9.37
CA LEU A 4 -3.74 -10.46 -8.89
C LEU A 4 -3.98 -8.97 -8.63
N VAL A 5 -2.95 -8.25 -8.19
CA VAL A 5 -3.06 -6.85 -7.77
C VAL A 5 -1.91 -6.01 -8.34
N ALA A 6 -0.67 -6.30 -7.96
CA ALA A 6 0.50 -5.58 -8.44
C ALA A 6 0.63 -5.72 -9.97
N HIS A 7 1.12 -4.68 -10.63
CA HIS A 7 1.26 -4.65 -12.11
C HIS A 7 -0.04 -4.92 -12.89
N THR A 8 -1.20 -4.68 -12.29
CA THR A 8 -2.47 -4.54 -13.04
C THR A 8 -2.62 -3.08 -13.47
N ASP A 9 -3.35 -2.80 -14.56
CA ASP A 9 -3.61 -1.42 -15.02
C ASP A 9 -4.16 -0.52 -13.90
N GLY A 10 -5.01 -1.08 -13.03
CA GLY A 10 -5.56 -0.36 -11.87
C GLY A 10 -4.49 -0.01 -10.84
N TYR A 11 -3.53 -0.90 -10.60
CA TYR A 11 -2.42 -0.65 -9.69
C TYR A 11 -1.40 0.34 -10.28
N GLU A 12 -1.06 0.19 -11.56
CA GLU A 12 -0.16 1.13 -12.25
C GLU A 12 -0.72 2.56 -12.21
N ALA A 13 -2.03 2.72 -12.41
CA ALA A 13 -2.70 4.02 -12.27
C ALA A 13 -2.61 4.60 -10.85
N LEU A 14 -2.62 3.75 -9.80
CA LEU A 14 -2.38 4.21 -8.43
C LEU A 14 -0.93 4.66 -8.24
N ILE A 15 0.06 3.91 -8.75
CA ILE A 15 1.46 4.35 -8.68
C ILE A 15 1.68 5.67 -9.41
N GLU A 16 1.09 5.86 -10.59
CA GLU A 16 1.11 7.15 -11.30
C GLU A 16 0.45 8.27 -10.49
N TYR A 17 -0.67 7.98 -9.81
CA TYR A 17 -1.33 8.93 -8.92
C TYR A 17 -0.43 9.32 -7.74
N LEU A 18 0.23 8.37 -7.09
CA LEU A 18 1.21 8.65 -6.03
C LEU A 18 2.35 9.53 -6.56
N ALA A 19 2.96 9.13 -7.68
CA ALA A 19 4.07 9.86 -8.30
C ALA A 19 3.69 11.31 -8.65
N SER A 20 2.46 11.53 -9.14
CA SER A 20 1.93 12.85 -9.48
C SER A 20 1.68 13.75 -8.26
N ASN A 21 1.66 13.18 -7.05
CA ASN A 21 1.44 13.89 -5.79
C ASN A 21 2.70 13.96 -4.90
N LEU A 22 3.89 13.57 -5.42
CA LEU A 22 5.13 13.57 -4.63
C LEU A 22 5.51 14.93 -4.04
N THR A 23 5.07 16.04 -4.65
CA THR A 23 5.28 17.39 -4.10
C THR A 23 4.69 17.56 -2.70
N LEU A 24 3.66 16.77 -2.34
CA LEU A 24 3.08 16.74 -0.99
C LEU A 24 4.10 16.32 0.08
N PHE A 25 5.10 15.53 -0.32
CA PHE A 25 6.11 14.96 0.58
C PHE A 25 7.34 15.84 0.78
N GLU A 26 7.44 16.99 0.09
CA GLU A 26 8.56 17.92 0.24
C GLU A 26 8.69 18.52 1.65
N GLY A 27 7.57 18.60 2.39
CA GLY A 27 7.52 19.10 3.77
C GLY A 27 7.91 18.09 4.86
N ALA A 28 8.21 16.84 4.50
CA ALA A 28 8.62 15.81 5.47
C ALA A 28 9.99 16.14 6.08
N SER A 29 10.10 16.03 7.41
CA SER A 29 11.32 16.35 8.17
C SER A 29 12.15 15.12 8.50
N ALA A 30 13.44 15.30 8.75
CA ALA A 30 14.28 14.21 9.26
C ALA A 30 13.68 13.67 10.56
N SER A 31 13.49 12.35 10.66
CA SER A 31 13.01 11.72 11.89
C SER A 31 14.17 11.55 12.86
N ASP A 32 14.16 12.28 13.98
CA ASP A 32 15.12 12.04 15.07
C ASP A 32 14.56 11.08 16.14
N GLN A 33 13.23 11.07 16.38
CA GLN A 33 12.53 10.21 17.35
C GLN A 33 11.04 9.94 17.00
N GLY A 34 10.58 10.32 15.80
CA GLY A 34 9.18 10.24 15.37
C GLY A 34 8.88 9.01 14.51
N VAL A 35 7.59 8.76 14.24
CA VAL A 35 7.14 7.69 13.34
C VAL A 35 7.52 8.05 11.91
N THR A 36 8.12 7.13 11.16
CA THR A 36 8.54 7.37 9.78
C THR A 36 7.42 7.08 8.78
N ILE A 37 7.55 7.58 7.54
CA ILE A 37 6.68 7.18 6.41
C ILE A 37 6.70 5.66 6.23
N GLU A 38 7.87 5.02 6.35
CA GLU A 38 8.01 3.56 6.33
C GLU A 38 7.10 2.88 7.36
N GLU A 39 7.15 3.32 8.62
CA GLU A 39 6.35 2.73 9.70
C GLU A 39 4.85 2.94 9.46
N VAL A 40 4.44 4.13 9.01
CA VAL A 40 3.05 4.42 8.64
C VAL A 40 2.58 3.51 7.52
N VAL A 41 3.33 3.43 6.41
CA VAL A 41 2.94 2.61 5.25
C VAL A 41 2.89 1.13 5.63
N THR A 42 3.86 0.64 6.39
CA THR A 42 3.91 -0.76 6.86
C THR A 42 2.68 -1.10 7.70
N ASP A 43 2.30 -0.24 8.64
CA ASP A 43 1.13 -0.45 9.49
C ASP A 43 -0.18 -0.42 8.68
N LEU A 44 -0.30 0.51 7.73
CA LEU A 44 -1.47 0.62 6.86
C LEU A 44 -1.65 -0.62 5.98
N ILE A 45 -0.57 -1.09 5.32
CA ILE A 45 -0.64 -2.29 4.48
C ILE A 45 -0.97 -3.52 5.32
N ALA A 46 -0.31 -3.72 6.47
CA ALA A 46 -0.60 -4.83 7.36
C ALA A 46 -2.06 -4.82 7.84
N THR A 47 -2.55 -3.66 8.30
CA THR A 47 -3.93 -3.47 8.76
C THR A 47 -4.94 -3.80 7.68
N GLN A 48 -4.70 -3.35 6.44
CA GLN A 48 -5.61 -3.62 5.34
C GLN A 48 -5.60 -5.07 4.89
N LEU A 49 -4.42 -5.70 4.83
CA LEU A 49 -4.32 -7.11 4.50
C LEU A 49 -5.05 -7.99 5.55
N MET A 50 -4.91 -7.64 6.83
CA MET A 50 -5.69 -8.27 7.90
C MET A 50 -7.20 -8.07 7.71
N ALA A 51 -7.63 -6.86 7.33
CA ALA A 51 -9.04 -6.57 7.07
C ALA A 51 -9.58 -7.39 5.89
N VAL A 52 -8.82 -7.47 4.79
CA VAL A 52 -9.16 -8.30 3.61
C VAL A 52 -9.35 -9.76 4.02
N PHE A 53 -8.43 -10.31 4.80
CA PHE A 53 -8.49 -11.70 5.26
C PHE A 53 -9.60 -11.99 6.27
N SER A 54 -9.92 -11.02 7.14
CA SER A 54 -11.03 -11.13 8.07
C SER A 54 -12.39 -11.02 7.40
N GLN A 55 -12.49 -10.22 6.33
CA GLN A 55 -13.72 -10.06 5.55
C GLN A 55 -14.01 -11.30 4.69
N ASN A 56 -12.99 -12.07 4.34
CA ASN A 56 -13.08 -13.22 3.45
C ASN A 56 -12.49 -14.48 4.13
N PRO A 57 -13.17 -15.06 5.14
CA PRO A 57 -12.65 -16.18 5.92
C PRO A 57 -12.42 -17.44 5.07
N ASP A 58 -13.22 -17.64 4.02
CA ASP A 58 -13.24 -18.87 3.21
C ASP A 58 -12.21 -18.89 2.07
N ILE A 59 -11.35 -17.86 1.94
CA ILE A 59 -10.28 -17.86 0.92
C ILE A 59 -9.31 -19.01 1.18
N GLU A 60 -9.03 -19.78 0.12
CA GLU A 60 -8.06 -20.87 0.12
C GLU A 60 -6.65 -20.39 0.53
N GLN A 61 -5.91 -21.25 1.22
CA GLN A 61 -4.59 -20.93 1.75
C GLN A 61 -3.60 -20.48 0.66
N ASP A 62 -3.65 -21.10 -0.52
CA ASP A 62 -2.76 -20.76 -1.64
C ASP A 62 -3.04 -19.34 -2.15
N ILE A 63 -4.31 -18.93 -2.21
CA ILE A 63 -4.70 -17.57 -2.57
C ILE A 63 -4.27 -16.57 -1.48
N ARG A 64 -4.39 -16.91 -0.19
CA ARG A 64 -3.87 -16.06 0.90
C ARG A 64 -2.36 -15.85 0.76
N PHE A 65 -1.60 -16.89 0.44
CA PHE A 65 -0.17 -16.80 0.20
C PHE A 65 0.17 -15.94 -1.02
N GLN A 66 -0.61 -16.05 -2.10
CA GLN A 66 -0.44 -15.17 -3.24
C GLN A 66 -0.71 -13.71 -2.89
N LEU A 67 -1.79 -13.40 -2.17
CA LEU A 67 -2.10 -12.03 -1.75
C LEU A 67 -1.03 -11.43 -0.81
N MET A 68 -0.38 -12.23 0.04
CA MET A 68 0.77 -11.77 0.83
C MET A 68 1.95 -11.35 -0.07
N GLN A 69 2.30 -12.15 -1.09
CA GLN A 69 3.36 -11.78 -2.04
C GLN A 69 3.01 -10.52 -2.85
N GLU A 70 1.73 -10.33 -3.17
CA GLU A 70 1.26 -9.10 -3.83
C GLU A 70 1.43 -7.90 -2.90
N ALA A 71 1.12 -8.03 -1.60
CA ALA A 71 1.35 -6.98 -0.61
C ALA A 71 2.84 -6.64 -0.44
N ASP A 72 3.72 -7.65 -0.46
CA ASP A 72 5.18 -7.44 -0.46
C ASP A 72 5.64 -6.65 -1.70
N SER A 73 5.06 -6.95 -2.87
CA SER A 73 5.35 -6.24 -4.12
C SER A 73 4.88 -4.78 -4.04
N VAL A 74 3.69 -4.53 -3.47
CA VAL A 74 3.20 -3.17 -3.21
C VAL A 74 4.15 -2.40 -2.30
N MET A 75 4.60 -3.00 -1.19
CA MET A 75 5.55 -2.36 -0.28
C MET A 75 6.86 -1.97 -0.99
N ALA A 76 7.39 -2.86 -1.84
CA ALA A 76 8.61 -2.60 -2.59
C ALA A 76 8.45 -1.40 -3.55
N ASP A 77 7.35 -1.34 -4.28
CA ASP A 77 7.07 -0.24 -5.21
C ASP A 77 6.87 1.10 -4.48
N LEU A 78 6.18 1.10 -3.33
CA LEU A 78 6.01 2.31 -2.51
C LEU A 78 7.33 2.81 -1.95
N HIS A 79 8.18 1.91 -1.46
CA HIS A 79 9.53 2.27 -1.02
C HIS A 79 10.32 2.90 -2.18
N GLN A 80 10.24 2.33 -3.39
CA GLN A 80 10.93 2.89 -4.55
C GLN A 80 10.42 4.30 -4.91
N VAL A 81 9.11 4.52 -4.90
CA VAL A 81 8.52 5.83 -5.24
C VAL A 81 8.82 6.87 -4.17
N LEU A 82 8.87 6.48 -2.90
CA LEU A 82 9.04 7.36 -1.75
C LEU A 82 10.47 7.35 -1.18
N GLU A 83 11.46 6.76 -1.86
CA GLU A 83 12.81 6.52 -1.33
C GLU A 83 13.44 7.79 -0.70
N GLY A 84 13.28 8.95 -1.34
CA GLY A 84 13.85 10.22 -0.87
C GLY A 84 13.26 10.77 0.44
N VAL A 85 12.11 10.24 0.87
CA VAL A 85 11.37 10.64 2.07
C VAL A 85 11.00 9.46 2.98
N TRP A 86 11.32 8.22 2.61
CA TRP A 86 10.87 7.00 3.29
C TRP A 86 11.14 6.99 4.80
N LEU A 87 12.31 7.48 5.19
CA LEU A 87 12.76 7.58 6.59
C LEU A 87 12.52 8.96 7.20
N ARG A 88 11.57 9.74 6.67
CA ARG A 88 11.20 11.05 7.22
C ARG A 88 9.92 10.94 8.02
N GLU A 89 9.79 11.84 8.99
CA GLU A 89 8.57 12.01 9.76
C GLU A 89 7.51 12.70 8.88
N PRO A 90 6.34 12.07 8.67
CA PRO A 90 5.31 12.64 7.83
C PRO A 90 4.55 13.75 8.55
N THR A 91 4.02 14.69 7.78
CA THR A 91 3.00 15.61 8.26
C THR A 91 1.63 14.91 8.33
N ASN A 92 0.69 15.48 9.09
CA ASN A 92 -0.69 14.95 9.14
C ASN A 92 -1.35 14.90 7.75
N GLU A 93 -1.03 15.83 6.85
CA GLU A 93 -1.56 15.83 5.48
C GLU A 93 -1.01 14.65 4.67
N GLN A 94 0.27 14.33 4.84
CA GLN A 94 0.91 13.17 4.21
C GLN A 94 0.35 11.86 4.77
N ILE A 95 0.08 11.77 6.08
CA ILE A 95 -0.57 10.60 6.69
C ILE A 95 -1.96 10.40 6.08
N ASN A 96 -2.80 11.44 6.05
CA ASN A 96 -4.14 11.34 5.47
C ASN A 96 -4.09 10.90 4.00
N PHE A 97 -3.16 11.45 3.23
CA PHE A 97 -2.97 11.03 1.83
C PHE A 97 -2.58 9.55 1.73
N LEU A 98 -1.68 9.07 2.58
CA LEU A 98 -1.27 7.66 2.61
C LEU A 98 -2.45 6.76 3.01
N GLU A 99 -3.26 7.15 3.99
CA GLU A 99 -4.46 6.40 4.39
C GLU A 99 -5.46 6.25 3.23
N ASP A 100 -5.74 7.35 2.52
CA ASP A 100 -6.62 7.37 1.36
C ASP A 100 -6.04 6.52 0.22
N PHE A 101 -4.75 6.71 -0.07
CA PHE A 101 -4.04 5.97 -1.12
C PHE A 101 -4.06 4.45 -0.86
N ILE A 102 -3.68 4.02 0.35
CA ILE A 102 -3.64 2.61 0.71
C ILE A 102 -5.07 2.05 0.69
N SER A 103 -6.09 2.82 1.08
CA SER A 103 -7.49 2.40 0.93
C SER A 103 -7.89 2.13 -0.53
N LEU A 104 -7.37 2.88 -1.50
CA LEU A 104 -7.55 2.57 -2.92
C LEU A 104 -6.84 1.26 -3.32
N VAL A 105 -5.66 0.99 -2.78
CA VAL A 105 -4.96 -0.28 -2.97
C VAL A 105 -5.79 -1.44 -2.44
N LYS A 106 -6.39 -1.33 -1.23
CA LYS A 106 -7.31 -2.36 -0.70
C LYS A 106 -8.42 -2.71 -1.67
N ASN A 107 -9.01 -1.72 -2.33
CA ASN A 107 -10.08 -1.96 -3.30
C ASN A 107 -9.64 -2.86 -4.45
N LEU A 108 -8.35 -2.86 -4.81
CA LEU A 108 -7.80 -3.78 -5.81
C LEU A 108 -7.72 -5.21 -5.26
N PHE A 109 -7.31 -5.38 -4.00
CA PHE A 109 -7.32 -6.69 -3.31
C PHE A 109 -8.73 -7.24 -3.20
N ASP A 110 -9.70 -6.43 -2.76
CA ASP A 110 -11.11 -6.82 -2.66
C ASP A 110 -11.66 -7.24 -4.05
N SER A 111 -11.33 -6.47 -5.09
CA SER A 111 -11.73 -6.77 -6.46
C SER A 111 -11.09 -8.04 -7.01
N ALA A 112 -9.86 -8.34 -6.64
CA ALA A 112 -9.18 -9.58 -7.02
C ALA A 112 -9.88 -10.80 -6.40
N ILE A 113 -10.24 -10.71 -5.12
CA ILE A 113 -10.97 -11.77 -4.40
C ILE A 113 -12.36 -11.98 -4.98
N ALA A 114 -13.10 -10.90 -5.24
CA ALA A 114 -14.45 -10.98 -5.83
C ALA A 114 -14.49 -11.62 -7.23
N LYS A 115 -13.35 -11.70 -7.93
CA LYS A 115 -13.22 -12.41 -9.22
C LYS A 115 -12.89 -13.90 -9.07
N LEU A 116 -12.48 -14.32 -7.86
CA LEU A 116 -12.12 -15.70 -7.53
C LEU A 116 -13.27 -16.47 -6.85
N SER A 117 -14.23 -15.74 -6.29
CA SER A 117 -15.52 -16.25 -5.78
C SER A 117 -16.53 -16.49 -6.90
#